data_AF-A0A4R6JLS6-F1
#
_entry.id   AF-A0A4R6JLS6-F1
#
_cell.length_a   1.000
_cell.length_b   1.000
_cell.length_c   1.000
_cell.angle_alpha   90.00
_cell.angle_beta   90.00
_cell.angle_gamma   90.00
#
_symmetry.space_group_name_H-M   'P 1'
#
loop_
_entity.id
_entity.type
_entity.pdbx_description
1 polymer ?
#
loop_
_entity_poly.entity_id
_entity_poly.type
_entity_poly.pdbx_seq_one_letter_code
_entity_poly.pdbx_strand_id
1 'polypeptide(L)'
;MMRLFRVMEDDRMVWVAALAHENMYGYVANTGRFHDNNALRNDFYMDRDFTYAESGIAEARRLIETGVEPLDEEEYAEILAEWRADQRSLDPTETLSMAAGHNP
;
A
#
# COMPACT_ATOMS: atom_id res chain seq x y z
N MET A 1 -6.78 -6.65 -13.06
CA MET A 1 -5.92 -7.54 -12.25
C MET A 1 -5.19 -6.68 -11.22
N MET A 2 -5.10 -7.14 -9.97
CA MET A 2 -4.36 -6.45 -8.91
C MET A 2 -2.88 -6.82 -8.98
N ARG A 3 -1.98 -5.84 -8.93
CA ARG A 3 -0.52 -6.04 -8.84
C ARG A 3 -0.02 -5.52 -7.50
N LEU A 4 0.95 -6.20 -6.91
CA LEU A 4 1.53 -5.81 -5.63
C LEU A 4 2.95 -5.31 -5.85
N PHE A 5 3.35 -4.32 -5.07
CA PHE A 5 4.68 -3.74 -5.14
C PHE A 5 5.26 -3.57 -3.74
N ARG A 6 6.57 -3.82 -3.65
CA ARG A 6 7.40 -3.27 -2.60
C ARG A 6 7.88 -1.89 -3.07
N VAL A 7 7.66 -0.87 -2.26
CA VAL A 7 8.07 0.51 -2.56
C VAL A 7 9.23 0.86 -1.63
N MET A 8 10.31 1.32 -2.24
CA MET A 8 11.55 1.70 -1.56
C MET A 8 11.83 3.18 -1.79
N GLU A 9 12.29 3.85 -0.74
CA GLU A 9 12.92 5.17 -0.82
C GLU A 9 14.37 4.97 -0.39
N ASP A 10 15.29 5.26 -1.30
CA ASP A 10 16.70 4.84 -1.19
C ASP A 10 16.79 3.32 -0.88
N ASP A 11 17.26 2.96 0.31
CA ASP A 11 17.40 1.58 0.80
C ASP A 11 16.36 1.20 1.87
N ARG A 12 15.41 2.08 2.18
CA ARG A 12 14.36 1.84 3.18
C ARG A 12 13.07 1.42 2.50
N MET A 13 12.47 0.35 3.02
CA MET A 13 11.12 -0.01 2.60
C MET A 13 10.13 0.94 3.28
N VAL A 14 9.34 1.63 2.47
CA VAL A 14 8.41 2.66 2.93
C VAL A 14 6.96 2.26 2.72
N TRP A 15 6.65 1.44 1.71
CA TRP A 15 5.29 0.97 1.47
C TRP A 15 5.21 -0.45 0.90
N VAL A 16 4.09 -1.10 1.20
CA VAL A 16 3.53 -2.14 0.33
C VAL A 16 2.38 -1.50 -0.44
N ALA A 17 2.47 -1.48 -1.77
CA ALA A 17 1.46 -0.88 -2.64
C ALA A 17 0.70 -1.94 -3.43
N ALA A 18 -0.56 -1.65 -3.75
CA ALA A 18 -1.43 -2.48 -4.55
C ALA A 18 -2.04 -1.64 -5.69
N LEU A 19 -1.86 -2.07 -6.93
CA LEU A 19 -2.34 -1.37 -8.13
C LEU A 19 -3.49 -2.16 -8.75
N ALA A 20 -4.68 -1.55 -8.79
CA ALA A 20 -5.83 -2.07 -9.52
C ALA A 20 -6.24 -1.07 -10.61
N HIS A 21 -6.03 -1.45 -11.86
CA HIS A 21 -6.17 -0.55 -13.02
C HIS A 21 -5.26 0.67 -12.85
N GLU A 22 -5.85 1.85 -12.65
CA GLU A 22 -5.14 3.12 -12.44
C GLU A 22 -5.15 3.56 -10.97
N ASN A 23 -5.83 2.83 -10.07
CA ASN A 23 -5.88 3.19 -8.66
C ASN A 23 -4.75 2.51 -7.90
N MET A 24 -3.97 3.31 -7.18
CA MET A 24 -2.88 2.84 -6.34
C MET A 24 -3.31 2.93 -4.88
N TYR A 25 -3.16 1.83 -4.17
CA TYR A 25 -3.43 1.75 -2.75
C TYR A 25 -2.13 1.54 -1.98
N GLY A 26 -1.96 2.22 -0.86
CA GLY A 26 -0.85 1.99 0.08
C GLY A 26 -1.33 1.28 1.33
N TYR A 27 -0.60 0.26 1.80
CA TYR A 27 -0.85 -0.33 3.11
C TYR A 27 -0.40 0.63 4.22
N VAL A 28 -1.32 0.99 5.12
CA VAL A 28 -1.06 1.88 6.25
C VAL A 28 -1.07 1.05 7.53
N ALA A 29 0.10 0.84 8.14
CA ALA A 29 0.22 -0.02 9.32
C ALA A 29 -0.62 0.49 10.52
N ASN A 30 -0.78 1.81 10.69
CA ASN A 30 -1.60 2.40 11.75
C ASN A 30 -3.09 2.01 11.68
N THR A 31 -3.60 1.65 10.49
CA THR A 31 -5.00 1.24 10.29
C THR A 31 -5.14 -0.25 10.01
N GLY A 32 -4.05 -0.91 9.60
CA GLY A 32 -4.04 -2.30 9.19
C GLY A 32 -4.70 -2.54 7.82
N ARG A 33 -4.91 -1.51 7.00
CA ARG A 33 -5.66 -1.60 5.74
C ARG A 33 -4.94 -0.90 4.59
N PHE A 34 -5.36 -1.23 3.37
CA PHE A 34 -4.95 -0.52 2.16
C PHE A 34 -5.89 0.65 1.88
N HIS A 35 -5.34 1.84 1.70
CA HIS A 35 -6.08 3.06 1.41
C HIS A 35 -5.70 3.60 0.04
N ASP A 36 -6.65 4.25 -0.64
CA ASP A 36 -6.36 4.97 -1.88
C ASP A 36 -5.29 6.01 -1.61
N ASN A 37 -4.21 5.98 -2.38
CA ASN A 37 -3.03 6.80 -2.16
C ASN A 37 -2.64 7.50 -3.47
N ASN A 38 -3.23 8.69 -3.64
CA ASN A 38 -2.97 9.54 -4.81
C ASN A 38 -1.51 9.96 -4.92
N ALA A 39 -0.78 10.11 -3.81
CA ALA A 39 0.63 10.45 -3.84
C ALA A 39 1.45 9.29 -4.44
N LEU A 40 1.24 8.05 -3.97
CA LEU A 40 1.86 6.87 -4.57
C LEU A 40 1.46 6.66 -6.02
N ARG A 41 0.21 6.98 -6.39
CA ARG A 41 -0.21 6.92 -7.79
C ARG A 41 0.55 7.95 -8.64
N ASN A 42 0.63 9.20 -8.19
CA ASN A 42 1.32 10.25 -8.92
C ASN A 42 2.80 9.93 -9.09
N ASP A 43 3.44 9.45 -8.03
CA ASP A 43 4.84 9.04 -8.07
C ASP A 43 5.09 7.89 -9.04
N PHE A 44 4.25 6.85 -9.00
CA PHE A 44 4.37 5.68 -9.88
C PHE A 44 4.32 6.04 -11.38
N TYR A 45 3.49 7.02 -11.76
CA TYR A 45 3.30 7.39 -13.17
C TYR A 45 4.15 8.58 -13.62
N MET A 46 4.44 9.54 -12.73
CA MET A 46 5.00 10.84 -13.09
C MET A 46 6.32 11.13 -12.37
N ASP A 47 6.31 11.24 -11.04
CA ASP A 47 7.42 11.84 -10.28
C ASP A 47 8.64 10.90 -10.20
N ARG A 48 8.40 9.60 -9.96
CA ARG A 48 9.40 8.52 -9.91
C ARG A 48 10.50 8.74 -8.87
N ASP A 49 10.13 9.30 -7.73
CA ASP A 49 10.99 9.47 -6.56
C ASP A 49 11.21 8.12 -5.84
N PHE A 50 10.23 7.21 -5.85
CA PHE A 50 10.39 5.87 -5.29
C PHE A 50 10.79 4.80 -6.31
N THR A 51 11.40 3.74 -5.78
CA THR A 51 11.63 2.50 -6.53
C THR A 51 10.52 1.49 -6.27
N TYR A 52 9.85 1.05 -7.33
CA TYR A 52 8.78 0.06 -7.27
C TYR A 52 9.27 -1.28 -7.82
N ALA A 53 9.32 -2.30 -6.97
CA ALA A 53 9.58 -3.67 -7.36
C ALA A 53 8.29 -4.49 -7.24
N GLU A 54 7.91 -5.22 -8.29
CA GLU A 54 6.79 -6.15 -8.18
C GLU A 54 7.05 -7.18 -7.08
N SER A 55 6.03 -7.41 -6.27
CA SER A 55 6.06 -8.33 -5.13
C SER A 55 5.07 -9.46 -5.34
N GLY A 56 5.48 -10.68 -4.98
CA GLY A 56 4.57 -11.81 -4.92
C GLY A 56 3.71 -11.79 -3.65
N ILE A 57 2.60 -12.53 -3.64
CA ILE A 57 1.67 -12.59 -2.50
C ILE A 57 2.38 -12.94 -1.18
N ALA A 58 3.27 -13.94 -1.22
CA ALA A 58 3.97 -14.40 -0.02
C ALA A 58 4.95 -13.35 0.52
N GLU A 59 5.56 -12.55 -0.35
CA GLU A 59 6.43 -11.46 0.06
C GLU A 59 5.61 -10.30 0.61
N ALA A 60 4.58 -9.84 -0.12
CA ALA A 60 3.69 -8.78 0.32
C ALA A 60 3.05 -9.08 1.68
N ARG A 61 2.60 -10.32 1.91
CA ARG A 61 2.09 -10.77 3.22
C ARG A 61 3.12 -10.59 4.33
N ARG A 62 4.36 -11.07 4.12
CA ARG A 62 5.44 -10.91 5.11
C ARG A 62 5.72 -9.44 5.39
N LEU A 63 5.78 -8.61 4.35
CA LEU A 63 6.04 -7.18 4.48
C LEU A 63 4.93 -6.44 5.24
N ILE A 64 3.67 -6.82 5.04
CA ILE A 64 2.54 -6.28 5.82
C ILE A 64 2.66 -6.67 7.30
N GLU A 65 3.07 -7.91 7.58
CA GLU A 65 3.15 -8.43 8.95
C GLU A 65 4.35 -7.88 9.73
N THR A 66 5.48 -7.57 9.06
CA THR A 66 6.74 -7.25 9.74
C THR A 66 7.54 -6.09 9.17
N GLY A 67 7.19 -5.56 8.00
CA GLY A 67 8.07 -4.71 7.20
C GLY A 67 7.65 -3.25 7.07
N VAL A 68 6.37 -2.91 7.16
CA VAL A 68 5.90 -1.52 7.07
C VAL A 68 5.83 -0.91 8.47
N GLU A 69 6.66 0.10 8.72
CA GLU A 69 6.59 0.87 9.97
C GLU A 69 5.31 1.74 9.99
N PRO A 70 4.66 1.90 11.16
CA PRO A 70 3.59 2.87 11.29
C PRO A 70 4.12 4.29 11.08
N LEU A 71 3.31 5.13 10.45
CA LEU A 71 3.57 6.56 10.35
C LEU A 71 3.52 7.21 11.71
N ASP A 72 4.30 8.27 11.88
CA ASP A 72 4.27 9.10 13.08
C ASP A 72 2.88 9.75 13.25
N GLU A 73 2.27 9.56 14.42
CA GLU A 73 0.89 10.00 14.65
C GLU A 73 0.75 11.51 14.84
N GLU A 74 1.83 12.21 15.18
CA GLU A 74 1.82 13.67 15.32
C GLU A 74 2.06 14.34 13.97
N GLU A 75 3.05 13.87 13.20
CA GLU A 75 3.40 14.41 11.88
C GLU A 75 2.28 14.17 10.86
N TYR A 76 1.67 12.99 10.88
CA TYR A 76 0.65 12.57 9.91
C TYR A 76 -0.78 12.57 10.48
N ALA A 77 -1.03 13.32 11.55
CA ALA A 77 -2.31 13.30 12.28
C ALA A 77 -3.54 13.50 11.38
N GLU A 78 -3.48 14.45 10.44
CA GLU A 78 -4.61 14.79 9.55
C GLU A 78 -4.94 13.64 8.59
N ILE A 79 -3.95 13.15 7.84
CA ILE A 79 -4.17 12.07 6.87
C ILE A 79 -4.50 10.73 7.55
N LEU A 80 -3.92 10.47 8.74
CA LEU A 80 -4.28 9.30 9.54
C LEU A 80 -5.73 9.38 10.04
N ALA A 81 -6.22 10.57 10.40
CA ALA A 81 -7.63 10.75 10.76
C ALA A 81 -8.55 10.48 9.55
N GLU A 82 -8.18 10.95 8.36
CA GLU A 82 -8.91 10.66 7.13
C GLU A 82 -8.95 9.15 6.82
N TRP A 83 -7.81 8.48 6.83
CA TRP A 83 -7.74 7.04 6.57
C TRP A 83 -8.45 6.20 7.61
N ARG A 84 -8.43 6.58 8.90
CA ARG A 84 -9.22 5.90 9.93
C ARG A 84 -10.73 6.03 9.69
N ALA A 85 -11.17 7.12 9.06
CA ALA A 85 -12.56 7.34 8.68
C ALA A 85 -12.94 6.72 7.31
N ASP A 86 -11.97 6.23 6.55
CA ASP A 86 -12.17 5.71 5.19
C ASP A 86 -12.86 4.34 5.18
N GLN A 87 -14.15 4.35 4.80
CA GLN A 87 -14.98 3.15 4.66
C GLN A 87 -14.73 2.37 3.36
N ARG A 88 -13.92 2.89 2.43
CA ARG A 88 -13.60 2.25 1.15
C ARG A 88 -12.23 1.56 1.17
N SER A 89 -11.59 1.51 2.34
CA SER A 89 -10.32 0.84 2.54
C SER A 89 -10.41 -0.68 2.30
N LEU A 90 -9.37 -1.23 1.68
CA LEU A 90 -9.33 -2.65 1.31
C LEU A 90 -8.69 -3.47 2.44
N ASP A 91 -9.28 -4.62 2.73
CA ASP A 91 -8.68 -5.60 3.65
C ASP A 91 -7.42 -6.22 3.01
N PRO A 92 -6.32 -6.41 3.76
CA PRO A 92 -5.11 -7.03 3.22
C PRO A 92 -5.34 -8.44 2.66
N THR A 93 -6.14 -9.27 3.31
CA THR A 93 -6.41 -10.64 2.86
C THR A 93 -7.20 -10.63 1.55
N GLU A 94 -8.21 -9.78 1.43
CA GLU A 94 -8.96 -9.60 0.18
C GLU A 94 -8.05 -9.07 -0.94
N THR A 95 -7.22 -8.06 -0.64
CA THR A 95 -6.28 -7.45 -1.59
C THR A 95 -5.30 -8.48 -2.16
N LEU A 96 -4.70 -9.30 -1.28
CA LEU A 96 -3.81 -10.39 -1.67
C LEU A 96 -4.53 -11.47 -2.47
N SER A 97 -5.79 -11.76 -2.17
CA SER A 97 -6.60 -12.74 -2.90
C SER A 97 -6.94 -12.27 -4.32
N MET A 98 -7.30 -10.99 -4.47
CA MET A 98 -7.50 -10.35 -5.77
C MET A 98 -6.22 -10.36 -6.61
N ALA A 99 -5.05 -10.18 -5.99
CA ALA A 99 -3.75 -10.28 -6.66
C ALA A 99 -3.41 -11.71 -7.11
N ALA A 100 -3.94 -12.72 -6.43
CA ALA A 100 -3.84 -14.13 -6.85
C ALA A 100 -4.68 -14.47 -8.09
N GLY A 101 -5.52 -13.54 -8.56
CA GLY A 101 -6.53 -13.84 -9.57
C GLY A 101 -7.65 -14.74 -9.04
N HIS A 102 -7.81 -14.85 -7.72
CA HIS A 102 -8.97 -15.50 -7.12
C HIS A 102 -10.12 -14.48 -7.12
N ASN A 103 -11.03 -14.62 -8.08
CA ASN A 103 -12.36 -14.05 -7.95
C ASN A 103 -13.18 -14.99 -7.06
N PRO A 104 -13.94 -14.48 -6.07
CA PRO A 104 -14.90 -15.30 -5.35
C PRO A 104 -15.95 -15.93 -6.28
#